data_AF-A0A9E8SD84-F1
#
_entry.id   AF-A0A9E8SD84-F1
#
_cell.length_a   1.000
_cell.length_b   1.000
_cell.length_c   1.000
_cell.angle_alpha   90.00
_cell.angle_beta   90.00
_cell.angle_gamma   90.00
#
_symmetry.space_group_name_H-M   'P 1'
#
loop_
_entity.id
_entity.type
_entity.pdbx_description
1 polymer ?
#
loop_
_entity_poly.entity_id
_entity_poly.type
_entity_poly.pdbx_seq_one_letter_code
_entity_poly.pdbx_strand_id
1 'polypeptide(L)'
;MAGKNVIEKIQDKCGLRERWTSATGNYTGSSTNFYNHKTKQWEQLRIDNKGESLKLKGSKKGNQMILQTDEENNANGEPYIHRITWTLNPDGSVQQLWETITNGKDISIAFDGWYKRI
;
A
#
# COMPACT_ATOMS: atom_id res chain seq x y z
N MET A 1 -12.65 1.93 17.88
CA MET A 1 -12.43 1.72 16.43
C MET A 1 -11.43 2.76 15.95
N ALA A 2 -10.43 2.40 15.13
CA ALA A 2 -9.36 3.32 14.71
C ALA A 2 -9.79 4.30 13.59
N GLY A 3 -10.83 3.97 12.83
CA GLY A 3 -11.35 4.79 11.73
C GLY A 3 -12.39 4.03 10.91
N LYS A 4 -12.86 4.64 9.83
CA LYS A 4 -13.76 4.05 8.84
C LYS A 4 -13.02 3.87 7.53
N ASN A 5 -13.14 2.67 6.95
CA ASN A 5 -12.61 2.33 5.64
C ASN A 5 -13.76 1.95 4.70
N VAL A 6 -13.77 2.52 3.49
CA VAL A 6 -14.71 2.19 2.42
C VAL A 6 -13.91 1.82 1.17
N ILE A 7 -14.14 0.61 0.64
CA ILE A 7 -13.52 0.12 -0.59
C ILE A 7 -14.60 -0.06 -1.65
N GLU A 8 -14.39 0.53 -2.82
CA GLU A 8 -15.32 0.49 -3.95
C GLU A 8 -14.59 0.08 -5.25
N LYS A 9 -15.33 -0.60 -6.13
CA LYS A 9 -14.86 -0.87 -7.50
C LYS A 9 -15.17 0.35 -8.37
N ILE A 10 -14.20 0.76 -9.18
CA ILE A 10 -14.32 1.92 -10.09
C ILE A 10 -14.01 1.51 -11.53
N GLN A 11 -14.38 2.34 -12.50
CA GLN A 11 -14.05 2.17 -13.92
C GLN A 11 -14.41 0.76 -14.43
N ASP A 12 -15.67 0.34 -14.23
CA ASP A 12 -16.16 -0.98 -14.61
C ASP A 12 -15.32 -2.16 -14.09
N LYS A 13 -14.80 -2.00 -12.85
CA LYS A 13 -13.97 -2.98 -12.13
C LYS A 13 -12.52 -3.04 -12.61
N CYS A 14 -12.06 -2.10 -13.43
CA CYS A 14 -10.65 -1.96 -13.80
C CYS A 14 -9.79 -1.33 -12.68
N GLY A 15 -10.42 -0.77 -11.65
CA GLY A 15 -9.72 -0.25 -10.49
C GLY A 15 -10.49 -0.44 -9.19
N LEU A 16 -9.76 -0.29 -8.09
CA LEU A 16 -10.28 -0.25 -6.73
C LEU A 16 -9.93 1.11 -6.14
N ARG A 17 -10.90 1.73 -5.46
CA ARG A 17 -10.66 2.93 -4.67
C ARG A 17 -10.98 2.66 -3.22
N GLU A 18 -10.05 3.03 -2.37
CA GLU A 18 -10.19 3.05 -0.93
C GLU A 18 -10.33 4.49 -0.45
N ARG A 19 -11.20 4.70 0.53
CA ARG A 19 -11.30 5.94 1.30
C ARG A 19 -11.24 5.60 2.79
N TRP A 20 -10.27 6.20 3.46
CA TRP A 20 -10.08 6.08 4.89
C TRP A 20 -10.36 7.40 5.58
N THR A 21 -10.96 7.34 6.77
CA THR A 21 -11.20 8.48 7.65
C THR A 21 -10.91 8.08 9.07
N SER A 22 -10.09 8.87 9.78
CA SER A 22 -9.77 8.63 11.19
C SER A 22 -11.02 8.69 12.06
N ALA A 23 -10.99 8.05 13.23
CA ALA A 23 -12.11 8.10 14.17
C ALA A 23 -12.49 9.54 14.59
N THR A 24 -11.52 10.46 14.61
CA THR A 24 -11.70 11.88 14.92
C THR A 24 -12.01 12.75 13.69
N GLY A 25 -11.93 12.19 12.48
CA GLY A 25 -12.20 12.87 11.21
C GLY A 25 -11.13 13.87 10.73
N ASN A 26 -10.09 14.12 11.52
CA ASN A 26 -9.03 15.09 11.20
C ASN A 26 -8.02 14.60 10.15
N TYR A 27 -7.98 13.30 9.87
CA TYR A 27 -7.10 12.70 8.87
C TYR A 27 -7.94 11.86 7.92
N THR A 28 -7.73 12.07 6.63
CA THR A 28 -8.36 11.28 5.57
C THR A 28 -7.31 10.86 4.57
N GLY A 29 -7.52 9.69 3.99
CA GLY A 29 -6.66 9.15 2.95
C GLY A 29 -7.51 8.53 1.85
N SER A 30 -7.02 8.59 0.62
CA SER A 30 -7.57 7.78 -0.47
C SER A 30 -6.44 6.99 -1.12
N SER A 31 -6.73 5.73 -1.45
CA SER A 31 -5.85 4.96 -2.31
C SER A 31 -6.61 4.50 -3.54
N THR A 32 -5.93 4.48 -4.69
CA THR A 32 -6.44 3.88 -5.93
C THR A 32 -5.47 2.79 -6.35
N ASN A 33 -5.98 1.59 -6.58
CA ASN A 33 -5.21 0.42 -6.97
C ASN A 33 -5.76 -0.11 -8.30
N PHE A 34 -4.90 -0.36 -9.28
CA PHE A 34 -5.30 -0.83 -10.61
C PHE A 34 -4.19 -1.64 -11.25
N TYR A 35 -4.55 -2.44 -12.25
CA TYR A 35 -3.59 -3.15 -13.08
C TYR A 35 -3.28 -2.33 -14.33
N ASN A 36 -2.01 -1.95 -14.50
CA ASN A 36 -1.54 -1.23 -15.67
C ASN A 36 -1.15 -2.22 -16.78
N HIS A 37 -1.97 -2.29 -17.82
CA HIS A 37 -1.77 -3.22 -18.94
C HIS A 37 -0.51 -2.94 -19.77
N LYS A 38 0.01 -1.69 -19.77
CA LYS A 38 1.21 -1.33 -20.54
C LYS A 38 2.47 -1.85 -19.86
N THR A 39 2.58 -1.66 -18.55
CA THR A 39 3.74 -2.10 -17.74
C THR A 39 3.58 -3.54 -17.23
N LYS A 40 2.37 -4.11 -17.35
CA LYS A 40 1.98 -5.42 -16.82
C LYS A 40 2.13 -5.51 -15.30
N GLN A 41 2.00 -4.40 -14.60
CA GLN A 41 2.18 -4.28 -13.16
C GLN A 41 0.92 -3.80 -12.47
N TRP A 42 0.78 -4.17 -11.21
CA TRP A 42 -0.16 -3.51 -10.31
C TRP A 42 0.43 -2.19 -9.86
N GLU A 43 -0.38 -1.14 -9.86
CA GLU A 43 0.00 0.21 -9.45
C GLU A 43 -0.98 0.69 -8.38
N GLN A 44 -0.44 1.38 -7.38
CA GLN A 44 -1.22 2.00 -6.32
C GLN A 44 -0.74 3.42 -6.07
N LEU A 45 -1.69 4.35 -5.98
CA LEU A 45 -1.45 5.72 -5.55
C LEU A 45 -2.26 5.99 -4.29
N ARG A 46 -1.58 6.29 -3.19
CA ARG A 46 -2.16 6.81 -1.95
C ARG A 46 -1.91 8.31 -1.89
N ILE A 47 -2.92 9.07 -1.48
CA ILE A 47 -2.82 10.49 -1.13
C ILE A 47 -3.57 10.71 0.18
N ASP A 48 -3.06 11.56 1.06
CA ASP A 48 -3.77 11.99 2.26
C ASP A 48 -4.13 13.48 2.26
N ASN A 49 -4.93 13.90 3.25
CA ASN A 49 -5.33 15.29 3.42
C ASN A 49 -4.25 16.21 3.99
N LYS A 50 -3.01 15.71 4.16
CA LYS A 50 -1.82 16.49 4.50
C LYS A 50 -0.91 16.71 3.29
N GLY A 51 -1.27 16.16 2.13
CA GLY A 51 -0.52 16.30 0.89
C GLY A 51 0.58 15.24 0.74
N GLU A 52 0.67 14.27 1.65
CA GLU A 52 1.58 13.15 1.46
C GLU A 52 1.03 12.22 0.37
N SER A 53 1.93 11.66 -0.43
CA SER A 53 1.57 10.67 -1.43
C SER A 53 2.54 9.49 -1.40
N LEU A 54 2.02 8.31 -1.74
CA LEU A 54 2.81 7.10 -1.88
C LEU A 54 2.42 6.43 -3.20
N LYS A 55 3.40 6.28 -4.09
CA LYS A 55 3.23 5.60 -5.38
C LYS A 55 3.94 4.27 -5.31
N LEU A 56 3.19 3.20 -5.50
CA LEU A 56 3.71 1.84 -5.47
C LEU A 56 3.44 1.15 -6.79
N LYS A 57 4.38 0.30 -7.22
CA LYS A 57 4.19 -0.61 -8.35
C LYS A 57 4.79 -1.96 -8.06
N GLY A 58 4.26 -3.00 -8.70
CA GLY A 58 4.77 -4.34 -8.51
C GLY A 58 3.84 -5.41 -9.06
N SER A 59 3.82 -6.56 -8.42
CA SER A 59 3.14 -7.74 -8.96
C SER A 59 2.77 -8.74 -7.88
N LYS A 60 1.85 -9.63 -8.25
CA LYS A 60 1.50 -10.78 -7.44
C LYS A 60 2.51 -11.91 -7.67
N LYS A 61 3.02 -12.50 -6.59
CA LYS A 61 3.86 -13.71 -6.59
C LYS A 61 3.26 -14.72 -5.62
N GLY A 62 2.70 -15.81 -6.14
CA GLY A 62 1.99 -16.80 -5.32
C GLY A 62 0.79 -16.19 -4.58
N ASN A 63 0.76 -16.32 -3.27
CA ASN A 63 -0.27 -15.74 -2.39
C ASN A 63 0.04 -14.31 -1.93
N GLN A 64 1.12 -13.70 -2.42
CA GLN A 64 1.57 -12.37 -2.02
C GLN A 64 1.38 -11.34 -3.13
N MET A 65 0.85 -10.17 -2.79
CA MET A 65 0.97 -8.96 -3.60
C MET A 65 2.13 -8.14 -3.07
N ILE A 66 3.14 -7.86 -3.89
CA ILE A 66 4.34 -7.12 -3.48
C ILE A 66 4.42 -5.86 -4.34
N LEU A 67 4.27 -4.70 -3.71
CA LEU A 67 4.41 -3.40 -4.38
C LEU A 67 5.50 -2.58 -3.69
N GLN A 68 6.21 -1.76 -4.46
CA GLN A 68 7.29 -0.92 -3.95
C GLN A 68 7.30 0.46 -4.62
N THR A 69 7.89 1.45 -3.94
CA THR A 69 8.17 2.76 -4.54
C THR A 69 9.29 2.67 -5.57
N ASP A 70 9.45 3.73 -6.34
CA ASP A 70 10.75 4.01 -6.94
C ASP A 70 11.78 4.34 -5.84
N GLU A 71 13.06 4.21 -6.17
CA GLU A 71 14.15 4.56 -5.25
C GLU A 71 14.21 6.08 -5.06
N GLU A 72 14.33 6.48 -3.79
CA GLU A 72 14.49 7.87 -3.37
C GLU A 72 15.66 7.98 -2.40
N ASN A 73 16.09 9.21 -2.09
CA ASN A 73 17.13 9.44 -1.09
C ASN A 73 16.52 9.97 0.20
N ASN A 74 16.93 9.42 1.34
CA ASN A 74 16.51 9.90 2.64
C ASN A 74 17.22 11.23 2.99
N ALA A 75 16.94 11.80 4.16
CA ALA A 75 17.54 13.07 4.60
C ALA A 75 19.08 13.03 4.71
N ASN A 76 19.67 11.85 4.85
CA ASN A 76 21.12 11.64 4.92
C ASN A 76 21.73 11.38 3.53
N GLY A 77 20.93 11.39 2.46
CA GLY A 77 21.36 11.10 1.10
C GLY A 77 21.49 9.61 0.77
N GLU A 78 20.98 8.72 1.63
CA GLU A 78 21.05 7.27 1.39
C GLU A 78 19.84 6.80 0.57
N PRO A 79 20.05 5.92 -0.43
CA PRO A 79 18.96 5.37 -1.22
C PRO A 79 18.04 4.49 -0.36
N TYR A 80 16.74 4.66 -0.52
CA TYR A 80 15.72 3.88 0.15
C TYR A 80 14.51 3.61 -0.74
N ILE A 81 13.79 2.53 -0.42
CA ILE A 81 12.46 2.23 -0.96
C ILE A 81 11.50 1.88 0.16
N HIS A 82 10.21 2.08 -0.08
CA HIS A 82 9.17 1.37 0.65
C HIS A 82 8.74 0.13 -0.11
N ARG A 83 8.62 -1.00 0.61
CA ARG A 83 8.04 -2.25 0.09
C ARG A 83 6.86 -2.64 0.95
N ILE A 84 5.71 -2.84 0.33
CA ILE A 84 4.51 -3.33 1.01
C ILE A 84 4.13 -4.68 0.42
N THR A 85 4.00 -5.67 1.31
CA THR A 85 3.62 -7.04 0.99
C THR A 85 2.28 -7.36 1.64
N TRP A 86 1.29 -7.69 0.83
CA TRP A 86 0.03 -8.27 1.31
C TRP A 86 0.04 -9.79 1.09
N THR A 87 0.01 -10.56 2.18
CA THR A 87 0.02 -12.03 2.14
C THR A 87 -1.37 -12.55 2.48
N LEU A 88 -1.96 -13.32 1.57
CA LEU A 88 -3.21 -14.05 1.84
C LEU A 88 -2.90 -15.33 2.63
N ASN A 89 -3.45 -15.42 3.84
CA ASN A 89 -3.29 -16.56 4.74
C ASN A 89 -4.32 -17.67 4.45
N PRO A 90 -4.04 -18.93 4.85
CA PRO A 90 -4.97 -20.04 4.65
C PRO A 90 -6.34 -19.85 5.29
N ASP A 91 -6.42 -19.10 6.40
CA ASP A 91 -7.67 -18.77 7.10
C ASP A 91 -8.48 -17.65 6.44
N GLY A 92 -8.01 -17.13 5.29
CA GLY A 92 -8.64 -16.03 4.57
C GLY A 92 -8.32 -14.64 5.13
N SER A 93 -7.52 -14.55 6.21
CA SER A 93 -6.97 -13.26 6.66
C SER A 93 -5.89 -12.77 5.71
N VAL A 94 -5.63 -11.46 5.74
CA VAL A 94 -4.55 -10.84 4.97
C VAL A 94 -3.60 -10.16 5.94
N GLN A 95 -2.31 -10.52 5.90
CA GLN A 95 -1.26 -9.76 6.57
C GLN A 95 -0.75 -8.68 5.62
N GLN A 96 -0.61 -7.45 6.10
CA GLN A 96 0.11 -6.38 5.42
C GLN A 96 1.39 -6.08 6.18
N LEU A 97 2.53 -6.28 5.52
CA LEU A 97 3.84 -5.92 6.02
C LEU A 97 4.38 -4.75 5.18
N TRP A 98 4.67 -3.63 5.83
CA TRP A 98 5.30 -2.46 5.22
C TRP A 98 6.71 -2.30 5.77
N GLU A 99 7.68 -2.42 4.87
CA GLU A 99 9.10 -2.26 5.12
C GLU A 99 9.63 -0.97 4.49
N THR A 100 10.56 -0.31 5.16
CA THR A 100 11.48 0.66 4.58
C THR A 100 12.84 -0.01 4.47
N ILE A 101 13.40 -0.03 3.26
CA ILE A 101 14.65 -0.70 2.94
C ILE A 101 15.65 0.37 2.52
N THR A 102 16.69 0.57 3.32
CA THR A 102 17.76 1.55 3.07
C THR A 102 19.01 0.82 2.59
N ASN A 103 19.76 1.41 1.67
CA ASN A 103 21.00 0.85 1.11
C ASN A 103 20.82 -0.58 0.57
N GLY A 104 19.60 -0.96 0.18
CA GLY A 104 19.24 -2.29 -0.33
C GLY A 104 19.30 -3.44 0.69
N LYS A 105 19.65 -3.18 1.96
CA LYS A 105 19.92 -4.24 2.95
C LYS A 105 19.37 -3.95 4.34
N ASP A 106 19.28 -2.68 4.73
CA ASP A 106 18.88 -2.28 6.08
C ASP A 106 17.36 -2.17 6.11
N ILE A 107 16.70 -3.13 6.75
CA ILE A 107 15.22 -3.24 6.76
C ILE A 107 14.68 -2.73 8.09
N SER A 108 13.70 -1.83 8.01
CA SER A 108 12.89 -1.39 9.15
C SER A 108 11.41 -1.63 8.87
N ILE A 109 10.66 -2.08 9.87
CA ILE A 109 9.22 -2.33 9.74
C ILE A 109 8.48 -1.05 10.10
N ALA A 110 7.85 -0.44 9.10
CA ALA A 110 7.00 0.73 9.29
C ALA A 110 5.60 0.33 9.83
N PHE A 111 5.09 -0.82 9.39
CA PHE A 111 3.79 -1.34 9.82
C PHE A 111 3.69 -2.85 9.59
N ASP A 112 3.05 -3.56 10.53
CA ASP A 112 2.67 -4.96 10.38
C ASP A 112 1.25 -5.15 10.96
N GLY A 113 0.30 -5.58 10.13
CA GLY A 113 -1.11 -5.65 10.51
C GLY A 113 -1.89 -6.74 9.80
N TRP A 114 -2.99 -7.18 10.42
CA TRP A 114 -3.86 -8.25 9.91
C TRP A 114 -5.28 -7.75 9.67
N TYR A 115 -5.84 -8.15 8.52
CA TYR A 115 -7.20 -7.88 8.12
C TYR A 115 -8.01 -9.17 8.10
N LYS A 116 -9.19 -9.14 8.72
CA LYS A 116 -10.19 -10.21 8.63
C LYS A 116 -11.48 -9.61 8.09
N ARG A 117 -12.12 -10.32 7.17
CA ARG A 117 -13.48 -9.97 6.74
C ARG A 117 -14.43 -10.30 7.88
N ILE A 118 -15.20 -9.31 8.33
CA ILE A 118 -16.29 -9.46 9.31
C ILE A 118 -17.60 -9.62 8.53
#